data_AF-A0A3A8QHW3-F1
#
_entry.id   AF-A0A3A8QHW3-F1
#
_cell.length_a   1.000
_cell.length_b   1.000
_cell.length_c   1.000
_cell.angle_alpha   90.00
_cell.angle_beta   90.00
_cell.angle_gamma   90.00
#
_symmetry.space_group_name_H-M   'P 1'
#
loop_
_entity.id
_entity.type
_entity.pdbx_description
1 polymer ?
#
loop_
_entity_poly.entity_id
_entity_poly.type
_entity_poly.pdbx_seq_one_letter_code
_entity_poly.pdbx_strand_id
1 'polypeptide(L)'
;MMRPELRNTVIDEVMKRVRAGMAAPPDDGAELASLGIDSMDIITILTNLEKRAGLDFDRIVGLTPPKTLEDLLTMVEGACA
;
A
#
# COMPACT_ATOMS: atom_id res chain seq x y z
N MET A 1 -13.58 9.03 1.72
CA MET A 1 -13.04 8.74 3.07
C MET A 1 -12.96 7.22 3.18
N MET A 2 -11.74 6.68 3.18
CA MET A 2 -11.51 5.23 3.14
C MET A 2 -12.11 4.50 4.35
N ARG A 3 -12.65 3.29 4.11
CA ARG A 3 -13.12 2.40 5.18
C ARG A 3 -11.96 2.03 6.12
N PRO A 4 -12.08 2.16 7.45
CA PRO A 4 -10.98 1.87 8.39
C PRO A 4 -10.37 0.47 8.25
N GLU A 5 -11.20 -0.52 7.92
CA GLU A 5 -10.77 -1.91 7.80
C GLU A 5 -9.87 -2.15 6.57
N LEU A 6 -10.14 -1.41 5.49
CA LEU A 6 -9.32 -1.44 4.30
C LEU A 6 -7.97 -0.76 4.57
N ARG A 7 -7.98 0.39 5.24
CA ARG A 7 -6.76 1.08 5.66
C ARG A 7 -5.87 0.17 6.49
N ASN A 8 -6.44 -0.51 7.48
CA ASN A 8 -5.69 -1.48 8.31
C ASN A 8 -5.12 -2.62 7.47
N THR A 9 -5.87 -3.10 6.48
CA THR A 9 -5.39 -4.14 5.56
C THR A 9 -4.19 -3.67 4.72
N VAL A 10 -4.18 -2.41 4.26
CA VAL A 10 -3.03 -1.81 3.56
C VAL A 10 -1.82 -1.74 4.48
N ILE A 11 -2.00 -1.19 5.69
CA ILE A 11 -0.92 -1.06 6.68
C ILE A 11 -0.34 -2.44 7.02
N ASP A 12 -1.18 -3.46 7.21
CA ASP A 12 -0.74 -4.83 7.48
C ASP A 12 0.11 -5.41 6.34
N GLU A 13 -0.26 -5.17 5.07
CA GLU A 13 0.52 -5.64 3.92
C GLU A 13 1.85 -4.92 3.76
N VAL A 14 1.89 -3.62 4.09
CA VAL A 14 3.11 -2.81 4.11
C VAL A 14 4.04 -3.34 5.21
N MET A 15 3.54 -3.49 6.44
CA MET A 15 4.32 -3.92 7.59
C MET A 15 4.95 -5.32 7.43
N LYS A 16 4.35 -6.20 6.63
CA LYS A 16 4.94 -7.51 6.30
C LYS A 16 6.25 -7.42 5.49
N ARG A 17 6.49 -6.30 4.82
CA ARG A 17 7.63 -6.08 3.90
C ARG A 17 8.62 -5.04 4.40
N VAL A 18 8.20 -4.23 5.36
CA VAL A 18 9.10 -3.34 6.09
C VAL A 18 10.31 -4.11 6.61
N ARG A 19 11.50 -3.50 6.45
CA ARG A 19 12.74 -4.08 6.97
C ARG A 19 12.66 -4.29 8.48
N ALA A 20 13.10 -5.46 8.95
CA ALA A 20 13.06 -5.84 10.36
C ALA A 20 13.66 -4.75 11.27
N GLY A 21 12.88 -4.28 12.25
CA GLY A 21 13.29 -3.25 13.21
C GLY A 21 12.25 -2.14 13.47
N MET A 22 11.21 -2.02 12.65
CA MET A 22 10.11 -1.07 12.92
C MET A 22 9.06 -1.70 13.84
N ALA A 23 8.91 -1.14 15.04
CA ALA A 23 7.94 -1.59 16.04
C ALA A 23 6.55 -0.93 15.91
N ALA A 24 6.45 0.15 15.12
CA ALA A 24 5.23 0.90 14.92
C ALA A 24 4.93 1.06 13.41
N PRO A 25 3.64 1.16 13.03
CA PRO A 25 3.29 1.51 11.66
C PRO A 25 3.90 2.88 11.31
N PRO A 26 4.43 3.02 10.08
CA PRO A 26 4.99 4.27 9.62
C PRO A 26 3.92 5.37 9.55
N ASP A 27 4.36 6.62 9.63
CA ASP A 27 3.52 7.77 9.31
C ASP A 27 3.04 7.70 7.85
N ASP A 28 1.87 8.27 7.54
CA ASP A 28 1.33 8.25 6.18
C ASP A 28 2.28 8.95 5.19
N GLY A 29 3.01 9.98 5.62
CA GLY A 29 4.02 10.66 4.80
C GLY A 29 5.34 9.89 4.62
N ALA A 30 5.50 8.72 5.24
CA ALA A 30 6.74 7.97 5.16
C ALA A 30 6.98 7.44 3.75
N GLU A 31 8.20 7.66 3.23
CA GLU A 31 8.63 7.09 1.96
C GLU A 31 8.79 5.57 2.06
N LEU A 32 8.15 4.82 1.15
CA LEU A 32 8.23 3.37 1.09
C LEU A 32 9.68 2.88 0.97
N ALA A 33 10.50 3.58 0.18
CA ALA A 33 11.93 3.28 0.03
C ALA A 33 12.70 3.38 1.36
N SER A 34 12.35 4.36 2.20
CA SER A 34 12.95 4.53 3.54
C SER A 34 12.56 3.39 4.49
N LEU A 35 11.44 2.71 4.22
CA LEU A 35 11.00 1.52 4.95
C LEU A 35 11.65 0.22 4.44
N GLY A 36 12.48 0.32 3.40
CA GLY A 36 13.09 -0.82 2.72
C GLY A 36 12.16 -1.53 1.75
N ILE A 37 11.05 -0.89 1.35
CA ILE A 37 10.08 -1.43 0.40
C ILE A 37 10.51 -1.00 -1.01
N ASP A 38 10.84 -1.96 -1.85
CA ASP A 38 11.21 -1.72 -3.24
C ASP A 38 10.02 -1.87 -4.21
N SER A 39 10.27 -1.69 -5.52
CA SER A 39 9.21 -1.80 -6.52
C SER A 39 8.59 -3.20 -6.61
N MET A 40 9.35 -4.26 -6.33
CA MET A 40 8.85 -5.63 -6.33
C MET A 40 7.95 -5.87 -5.12
N ASP A 41 8.32 -5.31 -3.97
CA ASP A 41 7.49 -5.32 -2.77
C ASP A 41 6.17 -4.59 -3.00
N ILE A 42 6.21 -3.42 -3.63
CA ILE A 42 5.00 -2.64 -4.00
C ILE A 42 4.07 -3.48 -4.87
N ILE A 43 4.58 -4.10 -5.93
CA ILE A 43 3.78 -4.97 -6.81
C ILE A 43 3.15 -6.09 -5.98
N THR A 44 3.92 -6.71 -5.09
CA THR A 44 3.42 -7.82 -4.26
C THR A 44 2.36 -7.34 -3.24
N ILE A 45 2.49 -6.12 -2.69
CA ILE A 45 1.48 -5.49 -1.83
C ILE A 45 0.18 -5.33 -2.62
N LEU A 46 0.25 -4.72 -3.80
CA LEU A 46 -0.92 -4.48 -4.65
C LEU A 46 -1.61 -5.79 -5.02
N THR A 47 -0.87 -6.79 -5.52
CA THR A 47 -1.43 -8.12 -5.84
C THR A 47 -2.10 -8.80 -4.64
N ASN A 48 -1.55 -8.63 -3.43
CA ASN A 48 -2.19 -9.16 -2.22
C ASN A 48 -3.46 -8.39 -1.86
N LEU A 49 -3.48 -7.08 -2.05
CA LEU A 49 -4.65 -6.24 -1.81
C LEU A 49 -5.78 -6.57 -2.80
N GLU A 50 -5.47 -6.84 -4.08
CA GLU A 50 -6.48 -7.32 -5.05
C GLU A 50 -7.14 -8.61 -4.55
N LYS A 51 -6.33 -9.59 -4.13
CA LYS A 51 -6.82 -10.88 -3.66
C LYS A 51 -7.60 -10.79 -2.36
N ARG A 52 -7.15 -9.97 -1.40
CA ARG A 52 -7.74 -9.90 -0.05
C ARG A 52 -8.93 -8.97 0.03
N ALA A 53 -8.88 -7.83 -0.66
CA ALA A 53 -9.89 -6.79 -0.59
C ALA A 53 -10.81 -6.73 -1.83
N GLY A 54 -10.58 -7.58 -2.83
CA GLY A 54 -11.37 -7.62 -4.06
C GLY A 54 -11.21 -6.36 -4.90
N LEU A 55 -10.00 -5.78 -4.88
CA LEU A 55 -9.65 -4.59 -5.66
C LEU A 55 -9.17 -4.97 -7.06
N ASP A 56 -9.29 -4.04 -7.98
CA ASP A 56 -8.83 -4.17 -9.36
C ASP A 56 -7.94 -2.97 -9.69
N PHE A 57 -6.61 -3.15 -9.57
CA PHE A 57 -5.65 -2.10 -9.89
C PHE A 57 -5.35 -2.04 -11.40
N ASP A 58 -5.70 -3.06 -12.19
CA ASP A 58 -5.53 -3.08 -13.65
C ASP A 58 -6.36 -1.98 -14.32
N ARG A 59 -7.47 -1.56 -13.71
CA ARG A 59 -8.29 -0.43 -14.18
C ARG A 59 -7.62 0.93 -13.99
N ILE A 60 -6.57 1.01 -13.17
CA ILE A 60 -5.87 2.26 -12.90
C ILE A 60 -4.69 2.41 -13.86
N VAL A 61 -5.02 2.71 -15.11
CA VAL A 61 -4.07 2.90 -16.21
C VAL A 61 -3.19 4.13 -15.96
N GLY A 62 -1.86 3.98 -16.07
CA GLY A 62 -0.91 5.11 -16.07
C GLY A 62 -0.43 5.60 -14.71
N LEU A 63 -0.62 4.80 -13.65
CA LEU A 63 -0.15 5.19 -12.32
C LEU A 63 1.37 5.25 -12.24
N THR A 64 1.82 6.38 -11.71
CA THR A 64 3.16 6.48 -11.14
C THR A 64 3.20 5.57 -9.90
N PRO A 65 4.26 4.76 -9.71
CA PRO A 65 4.40 3.96 -8.51
C PRO A 65 4.28 4.84 -7.25
N PRO A 66 3.56 4.38 -6.20
CA PRO A 66 3.42 5.15 -4.97
C PRO A 66 4.79 5.31 -4.32
N LYS A 67 5.08 6.52 -3.84
CA LYS A 67 6.35 6.82 -3.16
C LYS A 67 6.19 6.79 -1.65
N THR A 68 5.04 7.21 -1.15
CA THR A 68 4.70 7.24 0.28
C THR A 68 3.59 6.26 0.64
N LEU A 69 3.37 6.03 1.94
CA LEU A 69 2.21 5.28 2.42
C LEU A 69 0.89 5.99 2.03
N GLU A 70 0.83 7.32 2.07
CA GLU A 70 -0.31 8.12 1.65
C GLU A 70 -0.64 7.93 0.16
N ASP A 71 0.38 7.87 -0.72
CA ASP A 71 0.18 7.60 -2.14
C ASP A 71 -0.47 6.22 -2.35
N LEU A 72 0.02 5.21 -1.62
CA LEU A 72 -0.52 3.86 -1.69
C LEU A 72 -1.96 3.79 -1.17
N LEU A 73 -2.25 4.48 -0.08
CA LEU A 73 -3.61 4.57 0.46
C LEU A 73 -4.55 5.27 -0.52
N THR A 74 -4.12 6.37 -1.13
CA THR A 74 -4.91 7.10 -2.13
C THR A 74 -5.17 6.23 -3.36
N MET A 75 -4.17 5.48 -3.82
CA MET A 75 -4.30 4.51 -4.90
C MET A 75 -5.35 3.43 -4.59
N VAL A 76 -5.31 2.89 -3.37
CA VAL A 76 -6.28 1.89 -2.89
C VAL A 76 -7.69 2.48 -2.77
N GLU A 77 -7.82 3.73 -2.32
CA GLU A 77 -9.12 4.41 -2.29
C GLU A 77 -9.68 4.61 -3.70
N GLY A 78 -8.84 4.99 -4.66
CA GLY A 78 -9.21 5.09 -6.07
C GLY A 78 -9.67 3.77 -6.68
N ALA A 79 -9.06 2.64 -6.28
CA ALA A 79 -9.47 1.30 -6.72
C ALA A 79 -10.83 0.86 -6.17
N CYS A 80 -11.35 1.51 -5.14
CA CYS A 80 -12.64 1.21 -4.53
C CYS A 80 -13.82 1.97 -5.14
N ALA A 81 -13.56 2.98 -5.99
CA ALA A 81 -14.55 3.84 -6.62
C ALA A 81 -15.13 3.21 -7.90
#